data_AF-W8NUH9-F1
#
_entry.id   AF-W8NUH9-F1
#
_cell.length_a   1.000
_cell.length_b   1.000
_cell.length_c   1.000
_cell.angle_alpha   90.00
_cell.angle_beta   90.00
_cell.angle_gamma   90.00
#
_symmetry.space_group_name_H-M   'P 1'
#
loop_
_entity.id
_entity.type
_entity.pdbx_description
1 polymer ?
#
loop_
_entity_poly.entity_id
_entity_poly.type
_entity_poly.pdbx_seq_one_letter_code
_entity_poly.pdbx_strand_id
1 'polypeptide(L)'
;MPTFVHKRADDNQYIITKRHLDILLLELKANNVAEHHLKFVNRVVHKFLDKTTQHGDYWSFTVEDLISHLQELQKQYSPSMYRKHITYLKKLFRIANLPLEHHLKSPRYVGVDMTVITVQDVQALLKIIRRVQFAKREEVSKRIANKMTLGLLIMATSGLRVYELTKLPLSYIDLDKRLIRVPPSVAKTGQPRVTFITKEVQGLLKKYIERYNPEPDKPVISYFSLEKPFIRRAELINQPIRPKHMRKFFSQEWDRRNGNATVKKLLMGHSIRGDINVLHYSHHTPESLQSVYDEVFKKLKFGAKLV
;
A
#
# COMPACT_ATOMS: atom_id res chain seq x y z
N MET A 1 30.54 -27.78 13.59
CA MET A 1 29.28 -28.17 12.93
C MET A 1 29.63 -28.77 11.58
N PRO A 2 29.06 -29.92 11.19
CA PRO A 2 29.45 -30.60 9.96
C PRO A 2 28.92 -29.82 8.75
N THR A 3 29.85 -29.41 7.90
CA THR A 3 29.63 -28.89 6.55
C THR A 3 29.04 -29.99 5.68
N PHE A 4 27.72 -29.96 5.44
CA PHE A 4 27.09 -30.75 4.39
C PHE A 4 27.43 -30.14 3.03
N VAL A 5 28.66 -30.37 2.57
CA VAL A 5 29.00 -30.21 1.15
C VAL A 5 28.61 -31.51 0.47
N HIS A 6 27.43 -31.53 -0.15
CA HIS A 6 27.07 -32.60 -1.07
C HIS A 6 28.04 -32.55 -2.26
N LYS A 7 29.08 -33.39 -2.23
CA LYS A 7 29.95 -33.63 -3.38
C LYS A 7 29.27 -34.62 -4.34
N ARG A 8 29.04 -34.11 -5.56
CA ARG A 8 28.82 -34.73 -6.88
C ARG A 8 27.43 -35.28 -7.24
N ALA A 9 26.75 -34.49 -8.09
CA ALA A 9 26.10 -34.95 -9.32
C ALA A 9 26.39 -33.87 -10.38
N ASP A 10 27.18 -34.20 -11.41
CA ASP A 10 27.69 -33.34 -12.51
C ASP A 10 28.18 -31.93 -12.13
N ASP A 11 29.45 -31.60 -12.40
CA ASP A 11 30.13 -30.35 -11.99
C ASP A 11 29.44 -29.01 -12.39
N ASN A 12 28.29 -29.05 -13.08
CA ASN A 12 27.49 -27.91 -13.52
C ASN A 12 26.08 -27.80 -12.91
N GLN A 13 25.68 -28.65 -11.95
CA GLN A 13 24.33 -28.61 -11.37
C GLN A 13 24.26 -27.99 -9.96
N TYR A 14 23.20 -27.22 -9.71
CA TYR A 14 22.87 -26.60 -8.42
C TYR A 14 21.67 -27.29 -7.80
N ILE A 15 21.65 -27.41 -6.46
CA ILE A 15 20.63 -28.17 -5.73
C ILE A 15 19.79 -27.26 -4.83
N ILE A 16 18.47 -27.44 -4.89
CA ILE A 16 17.50 -26.88 -3.94
C ILE A 16 16.77 -28.02 -3.27
N THR A 17 16.70 -28.03 -1.94
CA THR A 17 16.00 -29.08 -1.18
C THR A 17 14.68 -28.55 -0.63
N LYS A 18 13.77 -29.47 -0.27
CA LYS A 18 12.53 -29.11 0.46
C LYS A 18 12.81 -28.31 1.74
N ARG A 19 13.89 -28.64 2.46
CA ARG A 19 14.33 -27.90 3.66
C ARG A 19 14.64 -26.42 3.36
N HIS A 20 15.23 -26.11 2.19
CA HIS A 20 15.47 -24.71 1.81
C HIS A 20 14.16 -23.93 1.63
N LEU A 21 13.11 -24.59 1.11
CA LEU A 21 11.77 -24.01 0.98
C LEU A 21 11.14 -23.78 2.36
N ASP A 22 11.24 -24.75 3.26
CA ASP A 22 10.71 -24.63 4.61
C ASP A 22 11.37 -23.48 5.38
N ILE A 23 12.69 -23.31 5.25
CA ILE A 23 13.43 -22.19 5.85
C ILE A 23 12.99 -20.85 5.25
N LEU A 24 12.76 -20.79 3.93
CA LEU A 24 12.24 -19.57 3.29
C LEU A 24 10.86 -19.19 3.83
N LEU A 25 9.96 -20.16 3.97
CA LEU A 25 8.63 -19.94 4.52
C LEU A 25 8.68 -19.55 6.00
N LEU A 26 9.57 -20.18 6.78
CA LEU A 26 9.81 -19.84 8.19
C LEU A 26 10.30 -18.39 8.33
N GLU A 27 11.29 -17.96 7.54
CA GLU A 27 11.81 -16.59 7.56
C GLU A 27 10.70 -15.57 7.25
N LEU A 28 9.83 -15.87 6.29
CA LEU A 28 8.73 -14.98 5.92
C LEU A 28 7.64 -14.93 7.02
N LYS A 29 7.29 -16.07 7.61
CA LYS A 29 6.34 -16.13 8.73
C LYS A 29 6.88 -15.38 9.96
N ALA A 30 8.15 -15.56 10.29
CA ALA A 30 8.81 -14.85 11.40
C ALA A 30 8.79 -13.32 11.19
N ASN A 31 8.84 -12.86 9.94
CA ASN A 31 8.71 -11.44 9.57
C ASN A 31 7.24 -10.95 9.47
N ASN A 32 6.27 -11.71 9.99
CA ASN A 32 4.85 -11.38 10.00
C ASN A 32 4.27 -11.07 8.60
N VAL A 33 4.78 -11.76 7.58
CA VAL A 33 4.30 -11.62 6.20
C VAL A 33 2.91 -12.25 6.08
N ALA A 34 1.97 -11.51 5.49
CA ALA A 34 0.59 -11.96 5.34
C ALA A 34 0.44 -13.25 4.50
N GLU A 35 -0.51 -14.11 4.87
CA GLU A 35 -0.72 -15.44 4.27
C GLU A 35 -0.88 -15.41 2.74
N HIS A 36 -1.65 -14.47 2.19
CA HIS A 36 -1.81 -14.33 0.75
C HIS A 36 -0.49 -14.02 0.03
N HIS A 37 0.44 -13.35 0.72
CA HIS A 37 1.77 -13.06 0.20
C HIS A 37 2.68 -14.30 0.28
N LEU A 38 2.56 -15.12 1.32
CA LEU A 38 3.23 -16.42 1.39
C LEU A 38 2.82 -17.31 0.19
N LYS A 39 1.52 -17.36 -0.13
CA LYS A 39 1.01 -18.04 -1.33
C LYS A 39 1.60 -17.49 -2.63
N PHE A 40 1.81 -16.17 -2.72
CA PHE A 40 2.50 -15.56 -3.85
C PHE A 40 3.95 -16.01 -3.95
N VAL A 41 4.70 -15.99 -2.85
CA VAL A 41 6.10 -16.46 -2.82
C VAL A 41 6.20 -17.92 -3.21
N ASN A 42 5.34 -18.77 -2.66
CA ASN A 42 5.34 -20.20 -2.96
C ASN A 42 5.16 -20.44 -4.48
N ARG A 43 4.20 -19.76 -5.09
CA ARG A 43 3.97 -19.82 -6.54
C ARG A 43 5.15 -19.29 -7.36
N VAL A 44 5.81 -18.22 -6.92
CA VAL A 44 7.00 -17.69 -7.59
C VAL A 44 8.13 -18.72 -7.60
N VAL A 45 8.37 -19.36 -6.46
CA VAL A 45 9.43 -20.35 -6.30
C VAL A 45 9.10 -21.63 -7.08
N HIS A 46 7.90 -22.18 -6.94
CA HIS A 46 7.50 -23.37 -7.68
C HIS A 46 7.49 -23.14 -9.19
N LYS A 47 7.09 -21.96 -9.67
CA LYS A 47 7.19 -21.64 -11.10
C LYS A 47 8.62 -21.74 -11.66
N PHE A 48 9.64 -21.56 -10.81
CA PHE A 48 11.02 -21.86 -11.19
C PHE A 48 11.32 -23.36 -11.08
N LEU A 49 11.03 -23.98 -9.93
CA LEU A 49 11.31 -25.39 -9.68
C LEU A 49 10.60 -26.35 -10.66
N ASP A 50 9.42 -26.01 -11.14
CA ASP A 50 8.66 -26.80 -12.12
C ASP A 50 9.38 -26.88 -13.49
N LYS A 51 10.41 -26.05 -13.71
CA LYS A 51 11.26 -26.07 -14.91
C LYS A 51 12.62 -26.73 -14.67
N THR A 52 12.81 -27.30 -13.50
CA THR A 52 14.07 -27.94 -13.07
C THR A 52 13.84 -29.44 -12.91
N THR A 53 14.91 -30.22 -12.79
CA THR A 53 14.79 -31.68 -12.63
C THR A 53 14.50 -32.01 -11.17
N GLN A 54 13.36 -32.66 -10.91
CA GLN A 54 12.98 -33.10 -9.57
C GLN A 54 13.47 -34.51 -9.27
N HIS A 55 14.07 -34.69 -8.10
CA HIS A 55 14.59 -35.94 -7.57
C HIS A 55 14.05 -36.17 -6.15
N GLY A 56 12.80 -36.66 -6.06
CA GLY A 56 12.13 -36.85 -4.77
C GLY A 56 12.05 -35.55 -3.97
N ASP A 57 12.92 -35.41 -2.96
CA ASP A 57 12.96 -34.29 -2.01
C ASP A 57 13.86 -33.11 -2.40
N TYR A 58 14.50 -33.17 -3.57
CA TYR A 58 15.30 -32.06 -4.08
C TYR A 58 15.07 -31.80 -5.58
N TRP A 59 15.48 -30.61 -6.00
CA TRP A 59 15.50 -30.15 -7.38
C TRP A 59 16.94 -29.84 -7.78
N SER A 60 17.35 -30.26 -8.96
CA SER A 60 18.62 -29.89 -9.59
C SER A 60 18.39 -29.03 -10.83
N PHE A 61 19.27 -28.07 -11.07
CA PHE A 61 19.19 -27.16 -12.21
C PHE A 61 20.57 -26.67 -12.64
N THR A 62 20.68 -26.24 -13.89
CA THR A 62 21.88 -25.67 -14.51
C THR A 62 21.78 -24.14 -14.61
N VAL A 63 22.88 -23.48 -14.98
CA VAL A 63 22.84 -22.04 -15.26
C VAL A 63 21.91 -21.73 -16.43
N GLU A 64 21.87 -22.62 -17.42
CA GLU A 64 21.03 -22.53 -18.61
C GLU A 64 19.54 -22.56 -18.26
N ASP A 65 19.13 -23.43 -17.33
CA ASP A 65 17.75 -23.49 -16.83
C ASP A 65 17.35 -22.17 -16.18
N LEU A 66 18.25 -21.59 -15.39
CA LEU A 66 18.05 -20.29 -14.76
C LEU A 66 17.94 -19.18 -15.81
N ILE A 67 18.84 -19.12 -16.79
CA ILE A 67 18.80 -18.13 -17.86
C ILE A 67 17.47 -18.22 -18.63
N SER A 68 17.07 -19.43 -19.02
CA SER A 68 15.81 -19.68 -19.74
C SER A 68 14.60 -19.20 -18.92
N HIS A 69 14.56 -19.53 -17.62
CA HIS A 69 13.51 -19.06 -16.73
C HIS A 69 13.47 -17.53 -16.64
N LEU A 70 14.62 -16.87 -16.49
CA LEU A 70 14.71 -15.42 -16.39
C LEU A 70 14.25 -14.72 -17.67
N GLN A 71 14.62 -15.24 -18.84
CA GLN A 71 14.19 -14.71 -20.14
C GLN A 71 12.67 -14.81 -20.31
N GLU A 72 12.05 -15.92 -19.89
CA GLU A 72 10.59 -16.05 -19.93
C GLU A 72 9.92 -15.06 -18.99
N LEU A 73 10.44 -14.88 -17.77
CA LEU A 73 9.89 -13.89 -16.84
C LEU A 73 9.96 -12.46 -17.40
N GLN A 74 11.04 -12.10 -18.11
CA GLN A 74 11.17 -10.78 -18.74
C GLN A 74 10.16 -10.57 -19.87
N LYS A 75 9.87 -11.61 -20.66
CA LYS A 75 8.86 -11.55 -21.73
C LYS A 75 7.44 -11.46 -21.16
N GLN A 76 7.16 -12.16 -20.07
CA GLN A 76 5.82 -12.28 -19.52
C GLN A 76 5.42 -11.14 -18.59
N TYR A 77 6.37 -10.56 -17.86
CA TYR A 77 6.07 -9.68 -16.73
C TYR A 77 6.65 -8.29 -16.89
N SER A 78 5.93 -7.30 -16.34
CA SER A 78 6.45 -5.94 -16.21
C SER A 78 7.71 -5.91 -15.34
N PRO A 79 8.59 -4.90 -15.49
CA PRO A 79 9.85 -4.81 -14.74
C PRO A 79 9.68 -4.92 -13.21
N SER A 80 8.58 -4.38 -12.67
CA SER A 80 8.25 -4.46 -11.24
C SER A 80 7.90 -5.88 -10.79
N MET A 81 7.14 -6.61 -11.60
CA MET A 81 6.79 -7.99 -11.30
C MET A 81 7.98 -8.92 -11.50
N TYR A 82 8.77 -8.73 -12.57
CA TYR A 82 10.06 -9.42 -12.76
C TYR A 82 10.95 -9.26 -11.53
N ARG A 83 11.14 -8.02 -11.03
CA ARG A 83 11.94 -7.76 -9.82
C ARG A 83 11.43 -8.52 -8.58
N LYS A 84 10.12 -8.66 -8.41
CA LYS A 84 9.55 -9.47 -7.30
C LYS A 84 9.93 -10.93 -7.42
N HIS A 85 9.87 -11.50 -8.63
CA HIS A 85 10.33 -12.87 -8.86
C HIS A 85 11.81 -13.03 -8.49
N ILE A 86 12.68 -12.14 -9.00
CA ILE A 86 14.12 -12.14 -8.68
C ILE A 86 14.37 -12.04 -7.18
N THR A 87 13.60 -11.21 -6.47
CA THR A 87 13.77 -11.01 -5.01
C THR A 87 13.59 -12.33 -4.24
N TYR A 88 12.60 -13.15 -4.62
CA TYR A 88 12.34 -14.41 -3.92
C TYR A 88 13.29 -15.53 -4.35
N LEU A 89 13.69 -15.57 -5.63
CA LEU A 89 14.75 -16.48 -6.08
C LEU A 89 16.09 -16.18 -5.39
N LYS A 90 16.46 -14.90 -5.26
CA LYS A 90 17.63 -14.50 -4.46
C LYS A 90 17.58 -15.00 -3.02
N LYS A 91 16.44 -14.80 -2.35
CA LYS A 91 16.27 -15.26 -0.96
C LYS A 91 16.44 -16.78 -0.86
N LEU A 92 15.84 -17.53 -1.77
CA LEU A 92 15.98 -18.97 -1.85
C LEU A 92 17.44 -19.39 -2.09
N PHE A 93 18.13 -18.75 -3.03
CA PHE A 93 19.52 -19.05 -3.36
C PHE A 93 20.45 -18.73 -2.21
N ARG A 94 20.20 -17.62 -1.49
CA ARG A 94 20.92 -17.29 -0.24
C ARG A 94 20.75 -18.40 0.81
N ILE A 95 19.51 -18.86 1.03
CA ILE A 95 19.21 -19.92 2.01
C ILE A 95 19.88 -21.24 1.60
N ALA A 96 19.88 -21.55 0.31
CA ALA A 96 20.54 -22.72 -0.27
C ALA A 96 22.07 -22.56 -0.41
N ASN A 97 22.62 -21.41 0.02
CA ASN A 97 24.04 -21.06 -0.09
C ASN A 97 24.61 -21.17 -1.52
N LEU A 98 23.81 -20.78 -2.52
CA LEU A 98 24.19 -20.80 -3.93
C LEU A 98 24.81 -19.46 -4.34
N PRO A 99 26.01 -19.44 -4.97
CA PRO A 99 26.71 -18.19 -5.35
C PRO A 99 25.94 -17.36 -6.39
N LEU A 100 25.01 -17.99 -7.11
CA LEU A 100 24.15 -17.36 -8.13
C LEU A 100 23.34 -16.16 -7.59
N GLU A 101 23.09 -16.09 -6.29
CA GLU A 101 22.39 -14.97 -5.65
C GLU A 101 23.01 -13.61 -5.98
N HIS A 102 24.35 -13.53 -6.03
CA HIS A 102 25.09 -12.30 -6.32
C HIS A 102 24.98 -11.87 -7.79
N HIS A 103 24.74 -12.82 -8.69
CA HIS A 103 24.63 -12.59 -10.13
C HIS A 103 23.22 -12.19 -10.57
N LEU A 104 22.20 -12.47 -9.75
CA LEU A 104 20.81 -12.09 -10.03
C LEU A 104 20.59 -10.57 -9.92
N LYS A 105 21.02 -9.77 -10.88
CA LYS A 105 20.77 -8.32 -10.86
C LYS A 105 19.39 -7.99 -11.43
N SER A 106 18.66 -7.10 -10.76
CA SER A 106 17.41 -6.55 -11.28
C SER A 106 17.62 -5.08 -11.64
N PRO A 107 17.30 -4.66 -12.88
CA PRO A 107 17.40 -3.26 -13.26
C PRO A 107 16.56 -2.39 -12.31
N ARG A 108 17.14 -1.29 -11.83
CA ARG A 108 16.40 -0.28 -11.07
C ARG A 108 15.62 0.56 -12.05
N TYR A 109 14.38 0.16 -12.34
CA TYR A 109 13.47 1.01 -13.07
C TYR A 109 12.89 2.07 -12.12
N VAL A 110 13.25 3.33 -12.31
CA VAL A 110 12.61 4.46 -11.63
C VAL A 110 11.46 4.92 -12.50
N GLY A 111 10.32 4.21 -12.40
CA GLY A 111 9.09 4.69 -13.03
C GLY A 111 8.61 5.93 -12.28
N VAL A 112 8.78 7.11 -12.87
CA VAL A 112 8.23 8.35 -12.32
C VAL A 112 6.75 8.40 -12.69
N ASP A 113 5.89 8.28 -11.69
CA ASP A 113 4.46 8.49 -11.88
C ASP A 113 4.18 9.99 -11.98
N MET A 114 3.96 10.46 -13.22
CA MET A 114 3.70 11.86 -13.56
C MET A 114 2.24 12.30 -13.38
N THR A 115 1.34 11.44 -12.88
CA THR A 115 -0.08 11.83 -12.70
C THR A 115 -0.23 13.04 -11.78
N VAL A 116 -0.90 14.09 -12.25
CA VAL A 116 -1.26 15.27 -11.45
C VAL A 116 -2.74 15.19 -11.11
N ILE A 117 -3.10 15.48 -9.87
CA ILE A 117 -4.49 15.51 -9.41
C ILE A 117 -4.80 16.91 -8.87
N THR A 118 -5.88 17.49 -9.36
CA THR A 118 -6.38 18.83 -9.00
C THR A 118 -7.64 18.75 -8.14
N VAL A 119 -8.10 19.89 -7.62
CA VAL A 119 -9.38 19.97 -6.89
C VAL A 119 -10.55 19.63 -7.82
N GLN A 120 -10.49 20.08 -9.07
CA GLN A 120 -11.50 19.86 -10.10
C GLN A 120 -11.64 18.37 -10.44
N ASP A 121 -10.52 17.67 -10.51
CA ASP A 121 -10.46 16.22 -10.70
C ASP A 121 -11.20 15.47 -9.59
N VAL A 122 -10.95 15.84 -8.33
CA VAL A 122 -11.64 15.26 -7.18
C VAL A 122 -13.13 15.59 -7.24
N GLN A 123 -13.49 16.84 -7.52
CA GLN A 123 -14.90 17.26 -7.64
C GLN A 123 -15.65 16.51 -8.74
N ALA A 124 -15.03 16.29 -9.90
CA ALA A 124 -15.60 15.53 -11.00
C ALA A 124 -15.88 14.08 -10.58
N LEU A 125 -14.92 13.43 -9.92
CA LEU A 125 -15.10 12.08 -9.38
C LEU A 125 -16.25 12.01 -8.36
N LEU A 126 -16.35 12.99 -7.46
CA LEU A 126 -17.44 13.04 -6.48
C LEU A 126 -18.81 13.22 -7.15
N LYS A 127 -18.91 14.02 -8.22
CA LYS A 127 -20.14 14.17 -9.01
C LYS A 127 -20.56 12.85 -9.65
N ILE A 128 -19.60 12.07 -10.18
CA ILE A 128 -19.85 10.75 -10.75
C ILE A 128 -20.38 9.81 -9.66
N ILE A 129 -19.70 9.72 -8.51
CA ILE A 129 -20.10 8.85 -7.40
C ILE A 129 -21.54 9.13 -6.94
N ARG A 130 -21.96 10.39 -6.89
CA ARG A 130 -23.34 10.73 -6.52
C ARG A 130 -24.41 10.21 -7.47
N ARG A 131 -24.06 10.00 -8.75
CA ARG A 131 -24.99 9.55 -9.79
C ARG A 131 -25.00 8.03 -9.94
N VAL A 132 -23.97 7.33 -9.46
CA VAL A 132 -23.86 5.88 -9.59
C VAL A 132 -24.82 5.17 -8.63
N GLN A 133 -25.56 4.19 -9.17
CA GLN A 133 -26.38 3.29 -8.36
C GLN A 133 -25.55 2.10 -7.88
N PHE A 134 -25.23 2.07 -6.59
CA PHE A 134 -24.42 1.02 -5.97
C PHE A 134 -25.23 -0.17 -5.45
N ALA A 135 -26.53 -0.03 -5.29
CA ALA A 135 -27.42 -1.08 -4.80
C ALA A 135 -28.84 -0.89 -5.36
N LYS A 136 -29.63 -1.98 -5.38
CA LYS A 136 -31.05 -1.93 -5.78
C LYS A 136 -31.85 -0.99 -4.85
N ARG A 137 -31.61 -1.10 -3.54
CA ARG A 137 -32.22 -0.21 -2.53
C ARG A 137 -31.50 1.15 -2.54
N GLU A 138 -32.25 2.22 -2.74
CA GLU A 138 -31.73 3.58 -2.86
C GLU A 138 -30.96 4.01 -1.61
N GLU A 139 -31.49 3.75 -0.42
CA GLU A 139 -30.85 4.09 0.85
C GLU A 139 -29.47 3.43 1.00
N VAL A 140 -29.37 2.14 0.64
CA VAL A 140 -28.11 1.40 0.65
C VAL A 140 -27.14 1.99 -0.37
N SER A 141 -27.63 2.37 -1.54
CA SER A 141 -26.83 3.04 -2.57
C SER A 141 -26.27 4.37 -2.06
N LYS A 142 -27.11 5.22 -1.45
CA LYS A 142 -26.72 6.49 -0.84
C LYS A 142 -25.70 6.30 0.27
N ARG A 143 -25.86 5.29 1.13
CA ARG A 143 -24.90 4.97 2.18
C ARG A 143 -23.52 4.62 1.62
N ILE A 144 -23.46 3.85 0.53
CA ILE A 144 -22.19 3.50 -0.15
C ILE A 144 -21.58 4.76 -0.78
N ALA A 145 -22.37 5.56 -1.51
CA ALA A 145 -21.90 6.81 -2.11
C ALA A 145 -21.34 7.80 -1.07
N ASN A 146 -21.99 7.90 0.09
CA ASN A 146 -21.56 8.72 1.22
C ASN A 146 -20.25 8.21 1.82
N LYS A 147 -20.11 6.89 2.04
CA LYS A 147 -18.83 6.30 2.47
C LYS A 147 -17.71 6.56 1.46
N MET A 148 -17.98 6.40 0.17
CA MET A 148 -16.98 6.68 -0.87
C MET A 148 -16.53 8.13 -0.85
N THR A 149 -17.49 9.06 -0.82
CA THR A 149 -17.22 10.50 -0.77
C THR A 149 -16.39 10.86 0.45
N LEU A 150 -16.78 10.39 1.64
CA LEU A 150 -16.03 10.61 2.87
C LEU A 150 -14.63 10.00 2.81
N GLY A 151 -14.51 8.75 2.37
CA GLY A 151 -13.22 8.07 2.32
C GLY A 151 -12.23 8.77 1.40
N LEU A 152 -12.68 9.18 0.20
CA LEU A 152 -11.84 9.94 -0.73
C LEU A 152 -11.40 11.28 -0.13
N LEU A 153 -12.32 12.02 0.48
CA LEU A 153 -12.02 13.34 1.06
C LEU A 153 -11.16 13.26 2.32
N ILE A 154 -11.37 12.27 3.19
CA ILE A 154 -10.49 12.00 4.33
C ILE A 154 -9.08 11.74 3.79
N MET A 155 -8.90 10.88 2.79
CA MET A 155 -7.57 10.63 2.22
C MET A 155 -6.96 11.87 1.56
N ALA A 156 -7.75 12.64 0.83
CA ALA A 156 -7.32 13.86 0.13
C ALA A 156 -6.87 14.96 1.09
N THR A 157 -7.39 14.96 2.32
CA THR A 157 -7.10 15.98 3.32
C THR A 157 -6.16 15.52 4.43
N SER A 158 -6.01 14.21 4.66
CA SER A 158 -5.16 13.66 5.75
C SER A 158 -3.90 12.94 5.26
N GLY A 159 -3.82 12.67 3.96
CA GLY A 159 -2.75 11.89 3.36
C GLY A 159 -2.76 10.41 3.77
N LEU A 160 -3.82 9.87 4.39
CA LEU A 160 -3.89 8.44 4.73
C LEU A 160 -3.74 7.53 3.51
N ARG A 161 -3.10 6.37 3.70
CA ARG A 161 -3.13 5.28 2.70
C ARG A 161 -4.48 4.58 2.73
N VAL A 162 -4.88 3.96 1.62
CA VAL A 162 -6.13 3.18 1.54
C VAL A 162 -6.19 2.12 2.64
N TYR A 163 -5.11 1.36 2.82
CA TYR A 163 -4.98 0.36 3.87
C TYR A 163 -5.16 0.95 5.28
N GLU A 164 -4.56 2.12 5.55
CA GLU A 164 -4.66 2.79 6.86
C GLU A 164 -6.12 3.19 7.12
N LEU A 165 -6.74 3.90 6.18
CA LEU A 165 -8.13 4.36 6.32
C LEU A 165 -9.12 3.19 6.49
N THR A 166 -8.95 2.11 5.73
CA THR A 166 -9.88 0.97 5.77
C THR A 166 -9.76 0.09 7.01
N LYS A 167 -8.75 0.35 7.85
CA LYS A 167 -8.52 -0.31 9.14
C LYS A 167 -8.63 0.62 10.35
N LEU A 168 -8.78 1.93 10.12
CA LEU A 168 -8.82 2.94 11.17
C LEU A 168 -10.21 2.98 11.83
N PRO A 169 -10.35 2.58 13.11
CA PRO A 169 -11.63 2.69 13.82
C PRO A 169 -12.06 4.15 13.98
N LEU A 170 -13.37 4.38 14.06
CA LEU A 170 -13.92 5.73 14.27
C LEU A 170 -13.42 6.36 15.57
N SER A 171 -13.23 5.58 16.64
CA SER A 171 -12.73 6.03 17.94
C SER A 171 -11.33 6.69 17.89
N TYR A 172 -10.56 6.48 16.81
CA TYR A 172 -9.27 7.15 16.59
C TYR A 172 -9.38 8.51 15.90
N ILE A 173 -10.60 8.97 15.60
CA ILE A 173 -10.89 10.28 15.00
C ILE A 173 -11.49 11.19 16.07
N ASP A 174 -10.69 12.11 16.58
CA ASP A 174 -11.16 13.20 17.42
C ASP A 174 -11.78 14.27 16.52
N LEU A 175 -13.11 14.26 16.43
CA LEU A 175 -13.83 15.16 15.54
C LEU A 175 -13.73 16.61 15.96
N ASP A 176 -13.65 16.91 17.25
CA ASP A 176 -13.61 18.30 17.73
C ASP A 176 -12.24 18.92 17.47
N LYS A 177 -11.18 18.12 17.65
CA LYS A 177 -9.82 18.52 17.27
C LYS A 177 -9.49 18.28 15.81
N ARG A 178 -10.38 17.70 14.99
CA ARG A 178 -10.11 17.29 13.59
C ARG A 178 -8.87 16.43 13.44
N LEU A 179 -8.54 15.65 14.48
CA LEU A 179 -7.29 14.92 14.60
C LEU A 179 -7.55 13.43 14.39
N ILE A 180 -6.75 12.82 13.54
CA ILE A 180 -6.74 11.37 13.31
C ILE A 180 -5.46 10.79 13.90
N ARG A 181 -5.62 9.87 14.85
CA ARG A 181 -4.51 9.08 15.42
C ARG A 181 -4.34 7.80 14.61
N VAL A 182 -3.16 7.57 14.04
CA VAL A 182 -2.85 6.35 13.30
C VAL A 182 -1.94 5.49 14.18
N PRO A 183 -2.47 4.45 14.86
CA PRO A 183 -1.68 3.61 15.76
C PRO A 183 -0.73 2.68 14.97
N PRO A 184 0.28 2.09 15.63
CA PRO A 184 1.22 1.16 15.00
C PRO A 184 0.54 -0.02 14.28
N SER A 185 -0.56 -0.53 14.85
CA SER A 185 -1.35 -1.64 14.30
C SER A 185 -2.04 -1.32 12.97
N VAL A 186 -2.27 -0.03 12.69
CA VAL A 186 -2.89 0.47 11.45
C VAL A 186 -1.85 1.02 10.49
N ALA A 187 -0.79 1.64 11.02
CA ALA A 187 0.28 2.24 10.24
C ALA A 187 1.02 1.18 9.41
N LYS A 188 1.14 1.40 8.09
CA LYS A 188 1.85 0.45 7.21
C LYS A 188 3.32 0.24 7.62
N THR A 189 3.95 1.24 8.21
CA THR A 189 5.34 1.22 8.65
C THR A 189 5.52 0.72 10.09
N GLY A 190 4.42 0.46 10.81
CA GLY A 190 4.44 0.16 12.25
C GLY A 190 4.77 1.36 13.14
N GLN A 191 4.91 2.56 12.58
CA GLN A 191 5.22 3.77 13.34
C GLN A 191 3.95 4.60 13.56
N PRO A 192 3.63 4.98 14.82
CA PRO A 192 2.45 5.78 15.11
C PRO A 192 2.63 7.19 14.53
N ARG A 193 1.51 7.83 14.18
CA ARG A 193 1.50 9.23 13.76
C ARG A 193 0.14 9.87 13.97
N VAL A 194 0.11 11.18 13.88
CA VAL A 194 -1.13 11.96 13.77
C VAL A 194 -1.27 12.57 12.38
N THR A 195 -2.49 12.88 12.00
CA THR A 195 -2.82 13.72 10.85
C THR A 195 -4.17 14.39 11.10
N PHE A 196 -4.64 15.21 10.15
CA PHE A 196 -5.81 16.04 10.34
C PHE A 196 -6.78 15.97 9.17
N ILE A 197 -7.98 16.48 9.39
CA ILE A 197 -8.99 16.70 8.36
C ILE A 197 -9.39 18.18 8.29
N THR A 198 -9.90 18.61 7.14
CA THR A 198 -10.42 19.98 6.99
C THR A 198 -11.77 20.12 7.68
N LYS A 199 -12.18 21.37 7.95
CA LYS A 199 -13.49 21.69 8.53
C LYS A 199 -14.67 21.17 7.69
N GLU A 200 -14.52 21.16 6.36
CA GLU A 200 -15.54 20.59 5.46
C GLU A 200 -15.72 19.09 5.72
N VAL A 201 -14.62 18.34 5.80
CA VAL A 201 -14.65 16.89 6.03
C VAL A 201 -15.15 16.56 7.45
N GLN A 202 -14.77 17.36 8.45
CA GLN A 202 -15.33 17.27 9.80
C GLN A 202 -16.86 17.38 9.79
N GLY A 203 -17.41 18.39 9.12
CA GLY A 203 -18.85 18.60 9.02
C GLY A 203 -19.57 17.47 8.29
N LEU A 204 -18.98 16.93 7.22
CA LEU A 204 -19.53 15.78 6.51
C LEU A 204 -19.49 14.51 7.37
N LEU A 205 -18.42 14.29 8.12
CA LEU A 205 -18.27 13.12 8.98
C LEU A 205 -19.25 13.17 10.17
N LYS A 206 -19.45 14.34 10.79
CA LYS A 206 -20.48 14.54 11.83
C LYS A 206 -21.88 14.17 11.30
N LYS A 207 -22.29 14.72 10.15
CA LYS A 207 -23.56 14.38 9.49
C LYS A 207 -23.71 12.89 9.18
N TYR A 208 -22.63 12.23 8.79
CA TYR A 208 -22.65 10.79 8.51
C TYR A 208 -22.87 9.96 9.78
N ILE A 209 -22.19 10.34 10.87
CA ILE A 209 -22.30 9.65 12.16
C ILE A 209 -23.70 9.82 12.72
N GLU A 210 -24.23 11.04 12.71
CA GLU A 210 -25.62 11.32 13.13
C GLU A 210 -26.63 10.49 12.33
N ARG A 211 -26.43 10.38 11.01
CA ARG A 211 -27.38 9.67 10.14
C ARG A 211 -27.32 8.14 10.25
N TYR A 212 -26.14 7.56 10.41
CA TYR A 212 -25.95 6.11 10.25
C TYR A 212 -25.43 5.40 11.51
N ASN A 213 -25.16 6.14 12.59
CA ASN A 213 -24.67 5.66 13.88
C ASN A 213 -23.64 4.51 13.77
N PRO A 214 -22.51 4.71 13.07
CA PRO A 214 -21.50 3.66 12.92
C PRO A 214 -20.85 3.30 14.26
N GLU A 215 -20.52 2.02 14.43
CA GLU A 215 -19.84 1.53 15.64
C GLU A 215 -18.46 2.20 15.83
N PRO A 216 -18.14 2.72 17.03
CA PRO A 216 -16.87 3.41 17.30
C PRO A 216 -15.63 2.56 17.04
N ASP A 217 -15.68 1.26 17.35
CA ASP A 217 -14.53 0.35 17.24
C ASP A 217 -14.33 -0.22 15.83
N LYS A 218 -15.21 0.14 14.89
CA LYS A 218 -15.10 -0.29 13.50
C LYS A 218 -14.68 0.85 12.58
N PRO A 219 -14.00 0.55 11.47
CA PRO A 219 -13.73 1.55 10.45
C PRO A 219 -15.01 2.09 9.81
N VAL A 220 -15.16 3.41 9.78
CA VAL A 220 -16.26 4.08 9.06
C VAL A 220 -16.24 3.68 7.58
N ILE A 221 -15.03 3.64 7.01
CA ILE A 221 -14.77 3.33 5.62
C ILE A 221 -14.18 1.93 5.52
N SER A 222 -14.79 1.06 4.70
CA SER A 222 -14.26 -0.29 4.46
C SER A 222 -13.71 -0.42 3.04
N TYR A 223 -12.84 -1.41 2.83
CA TYR A 223 -12.34 -1.78 1.50
C TYR A 223 -13.49 -2.02 0.50
N PHE A 224 -14.56 -2.68 0.94
CA PHE A 224 -15.74 -2.97 0.14
C PHE A 224 -16.50 -1.71 -0.29
N SER A 225 -16.50 -0.67 0.55
CA SER A 225 -17.11 0.61 0.20
C SER A 225 -16.20 1.49 -0.65
N LEU A 226 -14.87 1.41 -0.51
CA LEU A 226 -13.95 2.35 -1.14
C LEU A 226 -13.30 1.84 -2.43
N GLU A 227 -12.74 0.63 -2.44
CA GLU A 227 -11.98 0.11 -3.61
C GLU A 227 -12.82 -0.77 -4.52
N LYS A 228 -13.66 -1.64 -3.94
CA LYS A 228 -14.47 -2.59 -4.72
C LYS A 228 -15.37 -1.92 -5.78
N PRO A 229 -15.96 -0.73 -5.55
CA PRO A 229 -16.74 -0.06 -6.59
C PRO A 229 -15.90 0.32 -7.82
N PHE A 230 -14.63 0.71 -7.66
CA PHE A 230 -13.72 0.99 -8.77
C PHE A 230 -13.31 -0.24 -9.59
N ILE A 231 -13.64 -1.44 -9.10
CA ILE A 231 -13.37 -2.71 -9.79
C ILE A 231 -14.65 -3.23 -10.45
N ARG A 232 -15.83 -2.92 -9.89
CA ARG A 232 -17.11 -3.57 -10.27
C ARG A 232 -18.13 -2.66 -10.94
N ARG A 233 -17.96 -1.33 -10.90
CA ARG A 233 -18.91 -0.37 -11.48
C ARG A 233 -18.35 0.19 -12.77
N ALA A 234 -19.06 0.00 -13.88
CA ALA A 234 -18.61 0.40 -15.21
C ALA A 234 -18.24 1.89 -15.27
N GLU A 235 -19.00 2.73 -14.58
CA GLU A 235 -18.81 4.18 -14.47
C GLU A 235 -17.50 4.55 -13.75
N LEU A 236 -16.96 3.65 -12.93
CA LEU A 236 -15.77 3.86 -12.11
C LEU A 236 -14.52 3.12 -12.61
N ILE A 237 -14.69 2.02 -13.33
CA ILE A 237 -13.57 1.18 -13.82
C ILE A 237 -12.62 1.99 -14.70
N ASN A 238 -13.14 2.85 -15.57
CA ASN A 238 -12.30 3.61 -16.51
C ASN A 238 -11.94 5.01 -16.02
N GLN A 239 -12.26 5.36 -14.77
CA GLN A 239 -11.86 6.66 -14.23
C GLN A 239 -10.33 6.77 -14.18
N PRO A 240 -9.70 7.90 -14.53
CA PRO A 240 -8.26 8.04 -14.38
C PRO A 240 -7.83 8.10 -12.90
N ILE A 241 -8.77 8.45 -12.03
CA ILE A 241 -8.53 8.65 -10.60
C ILE A 241 -8.93 7.40 -9.80
N ARG A 242 -8.11 7.06 -8.81
CA ARG A 242 -8.31 5.94 -7.88
C ARG A 242 -8.18 6.43 -6.45
N PRO A 243 -8.69 5.69 -5.44
CA PRO A 243 -8.51 6.03 -4.04
C PRO A 243 -7.05 6.33 -3.67
N LYS A 244 -6.09 5.53 -4.16
CA LYS A 244 -4.65 5.77 -3.95
C LYS A 244 -4.16 7.15 -4.41
N HIS A 245 -4.81 7.76 -5.41
CA HIS A 245 -4.46 9.08 -5.94
C HIS A 245 -4.88 10.21 -5.00
N MET A 246 -5.80 9.99 -4.04
CA MET A 246 -6.15 11.02 -3.04
C MET A 246 -4.98 11.36 -2.13
N ARG A 247 -4.16 10.37 -1.77
CA ARG A 247 -2.91 10.61 -1.04
C ARG A 247 -1.89 11.38 -1.89
N LYS A 248 -1.89 11.16 -3.21
CA LYS A 248 -1.04 11.92 -4.14
C LYS A 248 -1.51 13.37 -4.24
N PHE A 249 -2.83 13.58 -4.36
CA PHE A 249 -3.46 14.89 -4.29
C PHE A 249 -3.05 15.63 -3.01
N PHE A 250 -3.16 15.00 -1.83
CA PHE A 250 -2.72 15.61 -0.57
C PHE A 250 -1.29 16.16 -0.66
N SER A 251 -0.36 15.34 -1.15
CA SER A 251 1.04 15.75 -1.28
C SER A 251 1.23 16.89 -2.27
N GLN A 252 0.60 16.80 -3.44
CA GLN A 252 0.72 17.83 -4.49
C GLN A 252 0.07 19.13 -4.07
N GLU A 253 -1.10 19.07 -3.43
CA GLU A 253 -1.84 20.24 -2.96
C GLU A 253 -1.12 20.92 -1.79
N TRP A 254 -0.47 20.15 -0.91
CA TRP A 254 0.42 20.69 0.12
C TRP A 254 1.57 21.51 -0.50
N ASP A 255 2.21 20.96 -1.54
CA ASP A 255 3.32 21.63 -2.23
C ASP A 255 2.87 22.88 -3.00
N ARG A 256 1.72 22.82 -3.70
CA ARG A 256 1.12 24.00 -4.36
C ARG A 256 0.83 25.15 -3.41
N ARG A 257 0.60 24.84 -2.14
CA ARG A 257 0.30 25.80 -1.07
C ARG A 257 1.53 26.17 -0.25
N ASN A 258 2.72 25.84 -0.76
CA ASN A 258 4.01 26.16 -0.13
C ASN A 258 4.15 25.61 1.29
N GLY A 259 3.53 24.46 1.59
CA GLY A 259 3.57 23.88 2.91
C GLY A 259 4.94 23.27 3.23
N ASN A 260 5.30 23.23 4.52
CA ASN A 260 6.58 22.68 4.98
C ASN A 260 6.75 21.18 4.63
N ALA A 261 7.85 20.83 3.97
CA ALA A 261 8.10 19.47 3.49
C ALA A 261 8.31 18.43 4.62
N THR A 262 8.91 18.83 5.74
CA THR A 262 9.08 17.98 6.93
C THR A 262 7.74 17.65 7.55
N VAL A 263 6.89 18.66 7.76
CA VAL A 263 5.53 18.46 8.27
C VAL A 263 4.74 17.54 7.33
N LYS A 264 4.82 17.74 6.01
CA LYS A 264 4.21 16.83 5.02
C LYS A 264 4.66 15.38 5.22
N LYS A 265 5.97 15.13 5.35
CA LYS A 265 6.52 13.78 5.56
C LYS A 265 5.98 13.13 6.83
N LEU A 266 5.89 13.88 7.93
CA LEU A 266 5.33 13.44 9.21
C LEU A 266 3.84 13.09 9.10
N LEU A 267 3.03 14.00 8.55
CA LEU A 267 1.60 13.81 8.31
C LEU A 267 1.31 12.64 7.36
N MET A 268 2.22 12.33 6.44
CA MET A 268 2.09 11.20 5.54
C MET A 268 2.62 9.89 6.12
N GLY A 269 3.42 9.91 7.19
CA GLY A 269 4.12 8.71 7.67
C GLY A 269 5.05 8.15 6.60
N HIS A 270 5.88 9.02 6.02
CA HIS A 270 7.03 8.59 5.22
C HIS A 270 8.16 8.10 6.12
N SER A 271 8.99 7.19 5.62
CA SER A 271 10.17 6.75 6.35
C SER A 271 11.09 7.95 6.56
N ILE A 272 11.41 8.22 7.82
CA ILE A 272 12.39 9.24 8.24
C ILE A 272 13.78 8.60 8.45
N ARG A 273 13.93 7.30 8.19
CA ARG A 273 15.24 6.62 8.26
C ARG A 273 16.21 7.30 7.30
N GLY A 274 17.26 7.92 7.84
CA GLY A 274 18.26 8.68 7.10
C GLY A 274 18.01 10.19 7.03
N ASP A 275 16.90 10.70 7.56
CA ASP A 275 16.60 12.13 7.65
C ASP A 275 16.95 12.65 9.06
N ILE A 276 18.22 12.98 9.26
CA ILE A 276 18.78 13.42 10.55
C ILE A 276 18.01 14.62 11.11
N ASN A 277 17.59 15.54 10.23
CA ASN A 277 16.81 16.73 10.61
C ASN A 277 15.46 16.38 11.24
N VAL A 278 14.78 15.37 10.70
CA VAL A 278 13.51 14.91 11.26
C VAL A 278 13.73 14.08 12.54
N LEU A 279 14.81 13.31 12.59
CA LEU A 279 15.10 12.42 13.72
C LEU A 279 15.58 13.16 14.98
N HIS A 280 16.34 14.24 14.83
CA HIS A 280 17.02 14.88 15.97
C HIS A 280 16.60 16.33 16.23
N TYR A 281 16.06 17.03 15.23
CA TYR A 281 15.89 18.49 15.31
C TYR A 281 14.46 18.98 15.10
N SER A 282 13.58 18.17 14.50
CA SER A 282 12.19 18.56 14.19
C SER A 282 11.19 17.96 15.18
N HIS A 283 11.24 18.40 16.43
CA HIS A 283 10.25 18.01 17.43
C HIS A 283 8.97 18.82 17.22
N HIS A 284 7.93 18.18 16.70
CA HIS A 284 6.62 18.80 16.54
C HIS A 284 5.60 18.13 17.45
N THR A 285 4.94 18.93 18.30
CA THR A 285 3.73 18.49 19.02
C THR A 285 2.56 18.35 18.04
N PRO A 286 1.52 17.57 18.36
CA PRO A 286 0.30 17.52 17.55
C PRO A 286 -0.30 18.90 17.26
N GLU A 287 -0.24 19.82 18.22
CA GLU A 287 -0.77 21.18 18.11
C GLU A 287 0.06 22.02 17.11
N SER A 288 1.39 21.91 17.16
CA SER A 288 2.28 22.56 16.18
C SER A 288 2.02 22.03 14.77
N LEU A 289 1.89 20.71 14.61
CA LEU A 289 1.55 20.09 13.32
C LEU A 289 0.18 20.56 12.81
N GLN A 290 -0.79 20.70 13.72
CA GLN A 290 -2.13 21.16 13.37
C GLN A 290 -2.13 22.61 12.92
N SER A 291 -1.38 23.49 13.57
CA SER A 291 -1.26 24.89 13.18
C SER A 291 -0.75 25.03 11.74
N VAL A 292 0.33 24.32 11.40
CA VAL A 292 0.88 24.32 10.03
C VAL A 292 -0.11 23.71 9.05
N TYR A 293 -0.75 22.60 9.40
CA TYR A 293 -1.78 21.97 8.57
C TYR A 293 -2.93 22.94 8.26
N ASP A 294 -3.41 23.63 9.29
CA ASP A 294 -4.54 24.54 9.18
C ASP A 294 -4.20 25.76 8.33
N GLU A 295 -2.99 26.31 8.44
CA GLU A 295 -2.52 27.38 7.58
C GLU A 295 -2.55 26.96 6.10
N VAL A 296 -1.98 25.80 5.79
CA VAL A 296 -1.90 25.27 4.42
C VAL A 296 -3.30 24.99 3.87
N PHE A 297 -4.16 24.28 4.60
CA PHE A 297 -5.46 23.83 4.10
C PHE A 297 -6.67 24.68 4.52
N LYS A 298 -6.48 25.85 5.16
CA LYS A 298 -7.57 26.76 5.59
C LYS A 298 -8.60 27.03 4.49
N LYS A 299 -8.11 27.23 3.27
CA LYS A 299 -8.91 27.60 2.09
C LYS A 299 -9.26 26.41 1.18
N LEU A 300 -8.83 25.18 1.52
CA LEU A 300 -9.13 24.00 0.71
C LEU A 300 -10.60 23.62 0.90
N LYS A 301 -11.36 23.60 -0.20
CA LYS A 301 -12.76 23.19 -0.21
C LYS A 301 -13.07 22.41 -1.50
N PHE A 302 -13.91 21.39 -1.37
CA PHE A 302 -14.40 20.59 -2.49
C PHE A 302 -15.86 20.90 -2.85
N GLY A 303 -16.62 21.54 -1.95
CA GLY A 303 -18.05 21.78 -2.17
C GLY A 303 -18.87 20.49 -2.09
N ALA A 304 -18.42 19.54 -1.28
CA ALA A 304 -19.03 18.23 -1.16
C ALA A 304 -20.26 18.25 -0.25
N LYS A 305 -21.24 17.42 -0.59
CA LYS A 305 -22.47 17.14 0.15
C LYS A 305 -22.69 15.63 0.15
N LEU A 306 -23.21 15.11 1.26
CA LEU A 306 -23.72 13.75 1.35
C LEU A 306 -25.09 13.69 0.66
N VAL A 307 -25.39 12.55 0.05
CA VAL A 307 -26.66 12.22 -0.63
C VAL A 307 -27.57 11.37 0.22
#